data_AF-A0A2T2TJY5-F1
#
_entry.id   AF-A0A2T2TJY5-F1
#
_cell.length_a   1.000
_cell.length_b   1.000
_cell.length_c   1.000
_cell.angle_alpha   90.00
_cell.angle_beta   90.00
_cell.angle_gamma   90.00
#
_symmetry.space_group_name_H-M   'P 1'
#
loop_
_entity.id
_entity.type
_entity.pdbx_description
1 polymer ?
#
loop_
_entity_poly.entity_id
_entity_poly.type
_entity_poly.pdbx_seq_one_letter_code
_entity_poly.pdbx_strand_id
1 'polypeptide(L)'
;MEVPSLQGLEREHSLMTQEQPLTEDDEQQSLRIGVPREVGNEERRVAIAPSGTGALVANGHDVYVEQDAGHEAHFQNDEYADAGAELVADPDDLYGRSDLIVKVGPPGEDELELLQEGQILLSALNLGGTTPEFLHHLMRLKITAIGFEFIRDPDGTYPLVRMMHEITGSMAIQIAGRYLESNEGGKGVMLGGISGVPPATVVILGADVIGEWAARTALGYGAHVIVLDTELGALRDLEHTLDRNVTTAVASEHYLRQAVHSADVVIGAMMAGGER
;
A
#
# COMPACT_ATOMS: atom_id res chain seq x y z
N MET A 1 -53.38 57.25 -11.61
CA MET A 1 -53.32 55.81 -11.92
C MET A 1 -51.95 55.36 -11.45
N GLU A 2 -51.92 54.87 -10.22
CA GLU A 2 -50.71 54.64 -9.42
C GLU A 2 -50.05 53.32 -9.82
N VAL A 3 -48.72 53.32 -9.78
CA VAL A 3 -47.86 52.15 -10.03
C VAL A 3 -47.96 51.23 -8.81
N PRO A 4 -48.22 49.92 -8.96
CA PRO A 4 -48.22 49.00 -7.83
C PRO A 4 -46.84 48.94 -7.18
N SER A 5 -46.82 49.10 -5.87
CA SER A 5 -45.64 49.11 -5.00
C SER A 5 -44.95 47.74 -4.97
N LEU A 6 -43.61 47.76 -5.05
CA LEU A 6 -42.71 46.65 -4.71
C LEU A 6 -42.72 46.38 -3.19
N GLN A 7 -43.89 46.14 -2.61
CA GLN A 7 -44.05 45.77 -1.20
C GLN A 7 -44.34 44.28 -1.12
N GLY A 8 -43.29 43.47 -1.23
CA GLY A 8 -43.42 42.02 -1.10
C GLY A 8 -42.12 41.22 -1.14
N LEU A 9 -41.02 41.78 -1.65
CA LEU A 9 -39.77 41.03 -1.85
C LEU A 9 -38.73 41.13 -0.72
N GLU A 10 -38.96 41.95 0.31
CA GLU A 10 -37.90 42.26 1.29
C GLU A 10 -37.99 41.49 2.63
N ARG A 11 -38.94 40.56 2.83
CA ARG A 11 -39.12 39.91 4.15
C ARG A 11 -38.77 38.43 4.28
N GLU A 12 -38.43 37.72 3.21
CA GLU A 12 -38.07 36.30 3.31
C GLU A 12 -36.56 36.03 3.41
N HIS A 13 -35.70 37.04 3.21
CA HIS A 13 -34.24 36.87 3.35
C HIS A 13 -33.69 37.10 4.76
N SER A 14 -34.53 37.53 5.72
CA SER A 14 -34.05 37.95 7.04
C SER A 14 -33.90 36.81 8.07
N LEU A 15 -34.17 35.55 7.69
CA LEU A 15 -34.12 34.38 8.57
C LEU A 15 -33.34 33.19 7.97
N MET A 16 -32.57 33.39 6.90
CA MET A 16 -31.65 32.35 6.43
C MET A 16 -30.36 32.42 7.24
N THR A 17 -29.93 31.28 7.80
CA THR A 17 -28.57 31.12 8.33
C THR A 17 -27.60 31.48 7.22
N GLN A 18 -26.84 32.57 7.39
CA GLN A 18 -25.76 32.88 6.47
C GLN A 18 -24.62 31.89 6.70
N GLU A 19 -23.96 31.47 5.62
CA GLU A 19 -22.72 30.72 5.73
C GLU A 19 -21.71 31.61 6.46
N GLN A 20 -21.29 31.18 7.65
CA GLN A 20 -20.17 31.81 8.34
C GLN A 20 -18.91 31.44 7.54
N PRO A 21 -18.18 32.40 6.95
CA PRO A 21 -16.88 32.10 6.37
C PRO A 21 -16.03 31.47 7.48
N LEU A 22 -15.46 30.31 7.19
CA LEU A 22 -14.50 29.68 8.07
C LEU A 22 -13.40 30.72 8.32
N THR A 23 -13.18 31.10 9.57
CA THR A 23 -11.97 31.81 9.92
C THR A 23 -10.86 30.79 9.72
N GLU A 24 -10.22 30.81 8.55
CA GLU A 24 -8.91 30.21 8.38
C GLU A 24 -7.97 31.07 9.23
N ASP A 25 -7.84 30.73 10.50
CA ASP A 25 -6.64 31.12 11.21
C ASP A 25 -5.50 30.48 10.42
N ASP A 26 -4.72 31.31 9.74
CA ASP A 26 -3.48 30.96 9.03
C ASP A 26 -2.38 30.55 10.04
N GLU A 27 -2.79 29.97 11.17
CA GLU A 27 -1.93 29.20 12.05
C GLU A 27 -1.59 27.93 11.27
N GLN A 28 -0.44 27.96 10.59
CA GLN A 28 0.24 26.74 10.16
C GLN A 28 0.29 25.78 11.35
N GLN A 29 -0.64 24.81 11.36
CA GLN A 29 -0.69 23.82 12.42
C GLN A 29 0.52 22.91 12.25
N SER A 30 1.56 23.18 13.05
CA SER A 30 2.68 22.26 13.18
C SER A 30 2.16 20.95 13.79
N LEU A 31 2.55 19.83 13.19
CA LEU A 31 2.25 18.49 13.67
C LEU A 31 3.54 17.90 14.19
N ARG A 32 3.47 17.20 15.33
CA ARG A 32 4.57 16.40 15.86
C ARG A 32 4.42 14.97 15.36
N ILE A 33 5.27 14.57 14.42
CA ILE A 33 5.18 13.30 13.69
C ILE A 33 6.25 12.36 14.20
N GLY A 34 5.84 11.23 14.79
CA GLY A 34 6.72 10.17 15.25
C GLY A 34 6.84 9.04 14.24
N VAL A 35 8.07 8.66 13.92
CA VAL A 35 8.42 7.53 13.05
C VAL A 35 9.22 6.51 13.88
N PRO A 36 8.55 5.59 14.58
CA PRO A 36 9.22 4.55 15.34
C PRO A 36 9.85 3.50 14.41
N ARG A 37 10.77 2.72 14.95
CA ARG A 37 11.36 1.57 14.25
C ARG A 37 10.32 0.45 14.15
N GLU A 38 10.35 -0.28 13.03
CA GLU A 38 9.48 -1.44 12.88
C GLU A 38 9.98 -2.64 13.69
N VAL A 39 9.07 -3.29 14.41
CA VAL A 39 9.33 -4.50 15.23
C VAL A 39 8.72 -5.76 14.62
N GLY A 40 7.98 -5.62 13.51
CA GLY A 40 7.33 -6.73 12.83
C GLY A 40 8.34 -7.77 12.33
N ASN A 41 7.98 -9.05 12.44
CA ASN A 41 8.83 -10.12 11.92
C ASN A 41 9.02 -9.95 10.40
N GLU A 42 10.28 -9.93 9.96
CA GLU A 42 10.69 -9.68 8.57
C GLU A 42 10.35 -8.30 7.99
N GLU A 43 9.84 -7.37 8.80
CA GLU A 43 9.63 -5.98 8.36
C GLU A 43 10.97 -5.23 8.39
N ARG A 44 11.38 -4.74 7.22
CA ARG A 44 12.65 -4.01 7.04
C ARG A 44 12.43 -2.61 6.50
N ARG A 45 11.19 -2.24 6.21
CA ARG A 45 10.83 -0.91 5.72
C ARG A 45 10.72 0.06 6.89
N VAL A 46 10.69 1.34 6.55
CA VAL A 46 10.39 2.45 7.46
C VAL A 46 9.29 3.29 6.82
N ALA A 47 8.41 3.86 7.64
CA ALA A 47 7.21 4.50 7.14
C ALA A 47 7.50 5.80 6.35
N ILE A 48 8.57 6.51 6.70
CA ILE A 48 8.98 7.76 6.06
C ILE A 48 10.48 7.69 5.74
N ALA A 49 10.83 7.85 4.47
CA ALA A 49 12.22 7.98 4.03
C ALA A 49 12.76 9.40 4.30
N PRO A 50 14.08 9.62 4.38
CA PRO A 50 14.67 10.93 4.65
C PRO A 50 14.17 12.06 3.72
N SER A 51 13.90 11.75 2.45
CA SER A 51 13.33 12.71 1.49
C SER A 51 11.91 13.16 1.85
N GLY A 52 11.08 12.26 2.38
CA GLY A 52 9.75 12.57 2.89
C GLY A 52 9.82 13.36 4.19
N THR A 53 10.76 13.02 5.07
CA THR A 53 11.03 13.76 6.30
C THR A 53 11.42 15.20 6.00
N GLY A 54 12.35 15.44 5.07
CA GLY A 54 12.75 16.79 4.69
C GLY A 54 11.60 17.62 4.10
N ALA A 55 10.69 16.98 3.36
CA ALA A 55 9.48 17.64 2.86
C ALA A 55 8.55 18.05 4.01
N LEU A 56 8.33 17.19 5.01
CA LEU A 56 7.49 17.51 6.17
C LEU A 56 8.08 18.65 7.02
N VAL A 57 9.39 18.59 7.29
CA VAL A 57 10.11 19.64 8.02
C VAL A 57 10.06 20.97 7.28
N ALA A 58 10.24 20.95 5.95
CA ALA A 58 10.14 22.16 5.12
C ALA A 58 8.73 22.79 5.11
N ASN A 59 7.68 22.02 5.43
CA ASN A 59 6.32 22.51 5.59
C ASN A 59 5.99 22.92 7.04
N GLY A 60 6.98 22.94 7.93
CA GLY A 60 6.84 23.45 9.30
C GLY A 60 6.35 22.42 10.33
N HIS A 61 6.47 21.13 10.03
CA HIS A 61 6.15 20.05 10.98
C HIS A 61 7.40 19.57 11.71
N ASP A 62 7.24 19.13 12.96
CA ASP A 62 8.31 18.52 13.74
C ASP A 62 8.31 17.01 13.50
N VAL A 63 9.44 16.45 13.06
CA VAL A 63 9.55 15.01 12.78
C VAL A 63 10.55 14.37 13.73
N TYR A 64 10.07 13.42 14.53
CA TYR A 64 10.83 12.60 15.45
C TYR A 64 11.02 11.21 14.85
N VAL A 65 12.26 10.74 14.75
CA VAL A 65 12.58 9.43 14.18
C VAL A 65 13.31 8.61 15.24
N GLU A 66 12.85 7.39 15.50
CA GLU A 66 13.57 6.49 16.41
C GLU A 66 14.96 6.21 15.86
N GLN A 67 15.96 6.21 16.73
CA GLN A 67 17.32 5.86 16.35
C GLN A 67 17.36 4.49 15.67
N ASP A 68 18.03 4.40 14.52
CA ASP A 68 18.15 3.20 13.70
C ASP A 68 16.82 2.72 13.07
N ALA A 69 15.74 3.52 13.08
CA ALA A 69 14.47 3.15 12.45
C ALA A 69 14.58 2.84 10.95
N GLY A 70 15.45 3.58 10.25
CA GLY A 70 15.68 3.40 8.81
C GLY A 70 16.81 2.43 8.44
N HIS A 71 17.52 1.86 9.42
CA HIS A 71 18.76 1.12 9.16
C HIS A 71 18.56 -0.08 8.22
N GLU A 72 17.53 -0.89 8.47
CA GLU A 72 17.18 -2.05 7.64
C GLU A 72 16.65 -1.65 6.25
N ALA A 73 16.14 -0.42 6.11
CA ALA A 73 15.73 0.18 4.84
C ALA A 73 16.89 0.88 4.12
N HIS A 74 18.12 0.74 4.63
CA HIS A 74 19.34 1.39 4.14
C HIS A 74 19.35 2.93 4.22
N PHE A 75 18.63 3.49 5.19
CA PHE A 75 18.72 4.91 5.55
C PHE A 75 19.48 5.05 6.87
N GLN A 76 20.56 5.83 6.85
CA GLN A 76 21.37 6.11 8.03
C GLN A 76 20.72 7.22 8.88
N ASN A 77 21.00 7.21 10.18
CA ASN A 77 20.52 8.26 11.11
C ASN A 77 20.95 9.67 10.67
N ASP A 78 22.17 9.82 10.15
CA ASP A 78 22.69 11.10 9.66
C ASP A 78 21.83 11.66 8.50
N GLU A 79 21.26 10.80 7.65
CA GLU A 79 20.38 11.24 6.56
C GLU A 79 19.07 11.84 7.08
N TYR A 80 18.53 11.31 8.18
CA TYR A 80 17.37 11.89 8.85
C TYR A 80 17.70 13.20 9.56
N ALA A 81 18.86 13.26 10.23
CA ALA A 81 19.33 14.48 10.89
C ALA A 81 19.56 15.61 9.86
N ASP A 82 20.21 15.30 8.73
CA ASP A 82 20.43 16.24 7.63
C ASP A 82 19.11 16.69 6.97
N ALA A 83 18.09 15.83 6.98
CA ALA A 83 16.73 16.18 6.54
C ALA A 83 15.95 17.03 7.57
N GLY A 84 16.53 17.30 8.75
CA GLY A 84 15.95 18.14 9.79
C GLY A 84 15.08 17.40 10.81
N ALA A 85 15.15 16.07 10.85
CA ALA A 85 14.47 15.28 11.87
C ALA A 85 15.21 15.31 13.22
N GLU A 86 14.46 15.23 14.33
CA GLU A 86 15.03 14.94 15.64
C GLU A 86 15.14 13.43 15.83
N LEU A 87 16.37 12.93 16.05
CA LEU A 87 16.60 11.52 16.37
C LEU A 87 16.32 11.27 17.85
N VAL A 88 15.44 10.31 18.14
CA VAL A 88 15.02 9.96 19.50
C VAL A 88 15.48 8.54 19.82
N ALA A 89 16.22 8.35 20.91
CA ALA A 89 16.75 7.04 21.30
C ALA A 89 15.74 6.18 22.08
N ASP A 90 14.80 6.82 22.79
CA ASP A 90 13.83 6.15 23.65
C ASP A 90 12.45 6.14 22.98
N PRO A 91 11.88 4.96 22.65
CA PRO A 91 10.54 4.87 22.09
C PRO A 91 9.47 5.53 22.98
N ASP A 92 9.56 5.42 24.31
CA ASP A 92 8.61 6.08 25.22
C ASP A 92 8.55 7.59 25.00
N ASP A 93 9.71 8.21 24.78
CA ASP A 93 9.84 9.65 24.54
C ASP A 93 9.31 10.05 23.15
N LEU A 94 9.58 9.24 22.11
CA LEU A 94 9.05 9.46 20.75
C LEU A 94 7.53 9.42 20.75
N TYR A 95 6.94 8.38 21.34
CA TYR A 95 5.50 8.26 21.45
C TYR A 95 4.92 9.36 22.34
N GLY A 96 5.55 9.70 23.47
CA GLY A 96 5.07 10.75 24.37
C GLY A 96 5.02 12.15 23.76
N ARG A 97 5.92 12.48 22.81
CA ARG A 97 5.99 13.81 22.19
C ARG A 97 5.16 13.95 20.93
N SER A 98 4.77 12.86 20.29
CA SER A 98 4.13 12.87 18.97
C SER A 98 2.61 13.06 19.05
N ASP A 99 2.05 13.80 18.11
CA ASP A 99 0.61 13.87 17.87
C ASP A 99 0.16 12.77 16.89
N LEU A 100 1.02 12.47 15.92
CA LEU A 100 0.81 11.49 14.86
C LEU A 100 1.94 10.46 14.87
N ILE A 101 1.60 9.18 15.02
CA ILE A 101 2.51 8.05 14.84
C ILE A 101 2.31 7.46 13.45
N VAL A 102 3.39 7.36 12.67
CA VAL A 102 3.37 6.80 11.31
C VAL A 102 4.19 5.53 11.25
N LYS A 103 3.55 4.41 10.92
CA LYS A 103 4.14 3.08 10.85
C LYS A 103 3.83 2.39 9.53
N VAL A 104 4.61 1.38 9.19
CA VAL A 104 4.33 0.45 8.08
C VAL A 104 3.32 -0.59 8.53
N GLY A 105 3.66 -1.36 9.58
CA GLY A 105 2.80 -2.40 10.14
C GLY A 105 1.89 -1.89 11.28
N PRO A 106 0.95 -2.73 11.75
CA PRO A 106 0.20 -2.40 12.96
C PRO A 106 1.15 -2.37 14.18
N PRO A 107 0.86 -1.57 15.22
CA PRO A 107 1.62 -1.61 16.47
C PRO A 107 1.64 -3.01 17.08
N GLY A 108 2.83 -3.45 17.49
CA GLY A 108 3.00 -4.66 18.30
C GLY A 108 2.46 -4.50 19.72
N GLU A 109 2.41 -5.59 20.49
CA GLU A 109 1.87 -5.58 21.86
C GLU A 109 2.61 -4.59 22.76
N ASP A 110 3.95 -4.57 22.71
CA ASP A 110 4.76 -3.63 23.49
C ASP A 110 4.53 -2.17 23.05
N GLU A 111 4.36 -1.92 21.74
CA GLU A 111 4.12 -0.57 21.20
C GLU A 111 2.72 -0.05 21.53
N LEU A 112 1.75 -0.92 21.75
CA LEU A 112 0.40 -0.51 22.18
C LEU A 112 0.44 0.19 23.53
N GLU A 113 1.31 -0.24 24.45
CA GLU A 113 1.45 0.39 25.77
C GLU A 113 2.06 1.79 25.69
N LEU A 114 2.82 2.08 24.63
CA LEU A 114 3.45 3.38 24.38
C LEU A 114 2.48 4.43 23.81
N LEU A 115 1.35 4.00 23.23
CA LEU A 115 0.37 4.90 22.65
C LEU A 115 -0.26 5.82 23.71
N GLN A 116 -0.41 7.10 23.37
CA GLN A 116 -0.96 8.13 24.24
C GLN A 116 -2.43 8.42 23.92
N GLU A 117 -3.19 8.89 24.92
CA GLU A 117 -4.61 9.22 24.72
C GLU A 117 -4.78 10.32 23.66
N GLY A 118 -5.65 10.09 22.67
CA GLY A 118 -6.00 11.06 21.63
C GLY A 118 -5.03 11.15 20.45
N GLN A 119 -3.98 10.32 20.39
CA GLN A 119 -3.05 10.28 19.26
C GLN A 119 -3.70 9.82 17.96
N ILE A 120 -3.08 10.22 16.85
CA ILE A 120 -3.39 9.70 15.52
C ILE A 120 -2.39 8.59 15.20
N LEU A 121 -2.88 7.46 14.71
CA LEU A 121 -2.07 6.34 14.23
C LEU A 121 -2.31 6.16 12.74
N LEU A 122 -1.28 6.27 11.91
CA LEU A 122 -1.33 5.98 10.48
C LEU A 122 -0.47 4.75 10.18
N SER A 123 -1.10 3.63 9.81
CA SER A 123 -0.38 2.38 9.49
C SER A 123 -1.21 1.41 8.66
N ALA A 124 -0.64 0.25 8.27
CA ALA A 124 -1.44 -0.89 7.83
C ALA A 124 -2.10 -1.54 9.06
N LEU A 125 -3.38 -1.27 9.30
CA LEU A 125 -4.06 -1.79 10.49
C LEU A 125 -4.37 -3.29 10.38
N ASN A 126 -4.50 -3.80 9.16
CA ASN A 126 -4.77 -5.20 8.84
C ASN A 126 -5.94 -5.78 9.65
N LEU A 127 -7.07 -5.06 9.64
CA LEU A 127 -8.23 -5.36 10.49
C LEU A 127 -8.79 -6.80 10.35
N GLY A 128 -8.54 -7.49 9.22
CA GLY A 128 -8.95 -8.89 9.04
C GLY A 128 -8.23 -9.88 9.98
N GLY A 129 -7.00 -9.57 10.39
CA GLY A 129 -6.19 -10.39 11.30
C GLY A 129 -6.08 -9.82 12.72
N THR A 130 -6.85 -8.78 13.04
CA THR A 130 -6.73 -8.08 14.33
C THR A 130 -7.48 -8.79 15.47
N THR A 131 -7.14 -8.46 16.71
CA THR A 131 -7.80 -9.00 17.90
C THR A 131 -8.81 -8.01 18.48
N PRO A 132 -9.89 -8.46 19.14
CA PRO A 132 -10.78 -7.57 19.89
C PRO A 132 -10.03 -6.72 20.93
N GLU A 133 -8.99 -7.28 21.54
CA GLU A 133 -8.15 -6.61 22.55
C GLU A 133 -7.43 -5.40 21.95
N PHE A 134 -6.85 -5.53 20.75
CA PHE A 134 -6.25 -4.43 20.01
C PHE A 134 -7.24 -3.28 19.79
N LEU A 135 -8.45 -3.61 19.29
CA LEU A 135 -9.49 -2.62 19.04
C LEU A 135 -9.95 -1.93 20.33
N HIS A 136 -10.20 -2.71 21.39
CA HIS A 136 -10.58 -2.16 22.70
C HIS A 136 -9.50 -1.25 23.28
N HIS A 137 -8.23 -1.56 23.07
CA HIS A 137 -7.12 -0.74 23.52
C HIS A 137 -7.09 0.62 22.82
N LEU A 138 -7.19 0.63 21.49
CA LEU A 138 -7.29 1.87 20.70
C LEU A 138 -8.51 2.71 21.09
N MET A 139 -9.67 2.05 21.29
CA MET A 139 -10.90 2.72 21.73
C MET A 139 -10.76 3.35 23.12
N ARG A 140 -10.10 2.65 24.06
CA ARG A 140 -9.87 3.15 25.43
C ARG A 140 -9.01 4.41 25.41
N LEU A 141 -7.96 4.41 24.58
CA LEU A 141 -7.06 5.55 24.39
C LEU A 141 -7.63 6.61 23.43
N LYS A 142 -8.83 6.44 22.88
CA LYS A 142 -9.45 7.37 21.92
C LYS A 142 -8.53 7.67 20.72
N ILE A 143 -7.78 6.67 20.27
CA ILE A 143 -6.87 6.80 19.14
C ILE A 143 -7.68 7.00 17.86
N THR A 144 -7.26 7.98 17.06
CA THR A 144 -7.74 8.12 15.68
C THR A 144 -6.84 7.26 14.78
N ALA A 145 -7.26 6.02 14.53
CA ALA A 145 -6.50 5.09 13.69
C ALA A 145 -6.93 5.20 12.22
N ILE A 146 -5.97 5.49 11.35
CA ILE A 146 -6.12 5.61 9.90
C ILE A 146 -5.39 4.44 9.26
N GLY A 147 -6.15 3.47 8.76
CA GLY A 147 -5.60 2.35 7.99
C GLY A 147 -5.36 2.76 6.55
N PHE A 148 -4.09 2.86 6.14
CA PHE A 148 -3.78 3.32 4.79
C PHE A 148 -4.25 2.34 3.70
N GLU A 149 -4.46 1.07 4.06
CA GLU A 149 -5.04 0.05 3.19
C GLU A 149 -6.53 0.28 2.88
N PHE A 150 -7.18 1.20 3.58
CA PHE A 150 -8.56 1.62 3.36
C PHE A 150 -8.69 2.98 2.68
N ILE A 151 -7.57 3.66 2.38
CA ILE A 151 -7.58 4.88 1.57
C ILE A 151 -8.02 4.49 0.15
N ARG A 152 -9.09 5.11 -0.30
CA ARG A 152 -9.80 4.75 -1.54
C ARG A 152 -9.99 5.98 -2.41
N ASP A 153 -9.65 5.85 -3.68
CA ASP A 153 -9.85 6.90 -4.68
C ASP A 153 -11.32 6.98 -5.12
N PRO A 154 -11.76 8.10 -5.75
CA PRO A 154 -13.13 8.26 -6.24
C PRO A 154 -13.57 7.21 -7.27
N ASP A 155 -12.63 6.64 -8.01
CA ASP A 155 -12.86 5.54 -8.96
C ASP A 155 -13.08 4.18 -8.26
N GLY A 156 -12.91 4.15 -6.94
CA GLY A 156 -13.12 3.01 -6.09
C GLY A 156 -11.90 2.13 -5.89
N THR A 157 -10.73 2.50 -6.41
CA THR A 157 -9.47 1.77 -6.26
C THR A 157 -8.79 2.08 -4.93
N TYR A 158 -7.90 1.19 -4.49
CA TYR A 158 -7.09 1.36 -3.28
C TYR A 158 -5.63 1.59 -3.70
N PRO A 159 -5.20 2.84 -3.93
CA PRO A 159 -3.92 3.14 -4.59
C PRO A 159 -2.71 2.59 -3.84
N LEU A 160 -2.70 2.68 -2.51
CA LEU A 160 -1.59 2.17 -1.68
C LEU A 160 -1.51 0.64 -1.71
N VAL A 161 -2.66 -0.03 -1.61
CA VAL A 161 -2.73 -1.50 -1.72
C VAL A 161 -2.34 -1.95 -3.13
N ARG A 162 -2.78 -1.21 -4.15
CA ARG A 162 -2.43 -1.47 -5.55
C ARG A 162 -0.92 -1.50 -5.72
N MET A 163 -0.20 -0.46 -5.27
CA MET A 163 1.28 -0.43 -5.34
C MET A 163 1.94 -1.66 -4.72
N MET A 164 1.43 -2.15 -3.58
CA MET A 164 1.95 -3.38 -2.96
C MET A 164 1.69 -4.63 -3.80
N HIS A 165 0.55 -4.69 -4.50
CA HIS A 165 0.26 -5.78 -5.45
C HIS A 165 1.19 -5.74 -6.68
N GLU A 166 1.55 -4.54 -7.16
CA GLU A 166 2.49 -4.38 -8.28
C GLU A 166 3.88 -4.93 -7.93
N ILE A 167 4.37 -4.60 -6.72
CA ILE A 167 5.64 -5.11 -6.18
C ILE A 167 5.55 -6.63 -6.01
N THR A 168 4.47 -7.14 -5.40
CA THR A 168 4.27 -8.57 -5.16
C THR A 168 4.30 -9.37 -6.46
N GLY A 169 3.55 -8.95 -7.47
CA GLY A 169 3.51 -9.62 -8.78
C GLY A 169 4.90 -9.67 -9.44
N SER A 170 5.63 -8.56 -9.41
CA SER A 170 6.97 -8.46 -9.99
C SER A 170 8.01 -9.31 -9.23
N MET A 171 7.96 -9.28 -7.90
CA MET A 171 8.87 -10.05 -7.04
C MET A 171 8.62 -11.56 -7.15
N ALA A 172 7.37 -11.99 -7.32
CA ALA A 172 7.03 -13.40 -7.48
C ALA A 172 7.81 -14.05 -8.64
N ILE A 173 7.99 -13.34 -9.75
CA ILE A 173 8.78 -13.82 -10.90
C ILE A 173 10.28 -13.82 -10.61
N GLN A 174 10.81 -12.82 -9.91
CA GLN A 174 12.22 -12.79 -9.53
C GLN A 174 12.57 -13.96 -8.60
N ILE A 175 11.70 -14.23 -7.62
CA ILE A 175 11.82 -15.36 -6.70
C ILE A 175 11.68 -16.68 -7.46
N ALA A 176 10.71 -16.78 -8.38
CA ALA A 176 10.55 -17.97 -9.22
C ALA A 176 11.80 -18.24 -10.07
N GLY A 177 12.42 -17.21 -10.63
CA GLY A 177 13.68 -17.33 -11.37
C GLY A 177 14.78 -17.97 -10.53
N ARG A 178 14.94 -17.52 -9.28
CA ARG A 178 15.86 -18.12 -8.32
C ARG A 178 15.51 -19.58 -8.04
N TYR A 179 14.24 -19.90 -7.77
CA TYR A 179 13.82 -21.28 -7.50
C TYR A 179 13.87 -22.22 -8.70
N LEU A 180 13.95 -21.70 -9.93
CA LEU A 180 14.21 -22.53 -11.10
C LEU A 180 15.67 -22.98 -11.20
N GLU A 181 16.61 -22.31 -10.52
CA GLU A 181 18.02 -22.67 -10.55
C GLU A 181 18.29 -24.06 -9.95
N SER A 182 19.20 -24.82 -10.55
CA SER A 182 19.55 -26.16 -10.05
C SER A 182 20.16 -26.14 -8.65
N ASN A 183 20.83 -25.04 -8.26
CA ASN A 183 21.42 -24.89 -6.93
C ASN A 183 20.34 -24.75 -5.83
N GLU A 184 19.17 -24.24 -6.19
CA GLU A 184 18.00 -24.12 -5.30
C GLU A 184 17.08 -25.37 -5.40
N GLY A 185 17.53 -26.42 -6.12
CA GLY A 185 16.77 -27.65 -6.35
C GLY A 185 15.73 -27.58 -7.47
N GLY A 186 15.74 -26.49 -8.23
CA GLY A 186 14.86 -26.26 -9.37
C GLY A 186 15.18 -27.10 -10.60
N LYS A 187 14.35 -26.93 -11.64
CA LYS A 187 14.48 -27.67 -12.91
C LYS A 187 15.75 -27.34 -13.71
N GLY A 188 16.48 -26.28 -13.35
CA GLY A 188 17.63 -25.79 -14.12
C GLY A 188 17.22 -25.08 -15.41
N VAL A 189 16.05 -24.44 -15.42
CA VAL A 189 15.47 -23.79 -16.60
C VAL A 189 15.60 -22.27 -16.44
N MET A 190 16.06 -21.59 -17.48
CA MET A 190 16.09 -20.13 -17.50
C MET A 190 14.70 -19.60 -17.85
N LEU A 191 14.24 -18.55 -17.16
CA LEU A 191 12.96 -17.89 -17.48
C LEU A 191 12.94 -17.48 -18.97
N GLY A 192 13.99 -16.78 -19.40
CA GLY A 192 14.20 -16.43 -20.80
C GLY A 192 14.81 -17.55 -21.61
N GLY A 193 14.43 -17.59 -22.88
CA GLY A 193 15.08 -18.44 -23.89
C GLY A 193 16.28 -17.73 -24.53
N ILE A 194 17.09 -18.50 -25.24
CA ILE A 194 18.15 -17.98 -26.13
C ILE A 194 17.99 -18.62 -27.51
N SER A 195 18.77 -18.20 -28.50
CA SER A 195 18.71 -18.77 -29.84
C SER A 195 18.90 -20.30 -29.82
N GLY A 196 17.84 -21.03 -30.15
CA GLY A 196 17.83 -22.49 -30.17
C GLY A 196 17.43 -23.17 -28.85
N VAL A 197 17.15 -22.41 -27.78
CA VAL A 197 16.70 -22.95 -26.48
C VAL A 197 15.38 -22.28 -26.09
N PRO A 198 14.30 -23.05 -25.88
CA PRO A 198 13.00 -22.49 -25.52
C PRO A 198 13.02 -21.82 -24.14
N PRO A 199 12.22 -20.76 -23.92
CA PRO A 199 12.04 -20.14 -22.61
C PRO A 199 11.25 -21.04 -21.64
N ALA A 200 11.25 -20.69 -20.36
CA ALA A 200 10.35 -21.28 -19.38
C ALA A 200 8.88 -20.93 -19.67
N THR A 201 7.97 -21.83 -19.30
CA THR A 201 6.52 -21.55 -19.31
C THR A 201 6.06 -21.11 -17.93
N VAL A 202 5.57 -19.87 -17.83
CA VAL A 202 5.01 -19.28 -16.61
C VAL A 202 3.49 -19.27 -16.71
N VAL A 203 2.82 -19.99 -15.82
CA VAL A 203 1.35 -20.01 -15.71
C VAL A 203 0.94 -19.15 -14.52
N ILE A 204 0.06 -18.20 -14.76
CA ILE A 204 -0.46 -17.27 -13.74
C ILE A 204 -1.95 -17.54 -13.59
N LEU A 205 -2.39 -17.77 -12.36
CA LEU A 205 -3.79 -17.99 -12.00
C LEU A 205 -4.31 -16.69 -11.37
N GLY A 206 -5.11 -15.92 -12.09
CA GLY A 206 -5.55 -14.58 -11.73
C GLY A 206 -5.02 -13.52 -12.69
N ALA A 207 -5.91 -12.66 -13.18
CA ALA A 207 -5.64 -11.54 -14.09
C ALA A 207 -5.89 -10.19 -13.42
N ASP A 208 -5.73 -10.12 -12.09
CA ASP A 208 -5.78 -8.89 -11.31
C ASP A 208 -4.44 -8.13 -11.39
N VAL A 209 -4.25 -7.13 -10.53
CA VAL A 209 -3.02 -6.33 -10.48
C VAL A 209 -1.78 -7.21 -10.24
N ILE A 210 -1.87 -8.22 -9.36
CA ILE A 210 -0.75 -9.12 -9.08
C ILE A 210 -0.44 -9.93 -10.35
N GLY A 211 -1.47 -10.48 -10.98
CA GLY A 211 -1.34 -11.26 -12.21
C GLY A 211 -0.77 -10.45 -13.38
N GLU A 212 -1.22 -9.21 -13.55
CA GLU A 212 -0.72 -8.30 -14.58
C GLU A 212 0.77 -8.01 -14.40
N TRP A 213 1.20 -7.63 -13.20
CA TRP A 213 2.59 -7.29 -12.93
C TRP A 213 3.52 -8.51 -12.96
N ALA A 214 3.03 -9.68 -12.56
CA ALA A 214 3.72 -10.95 -12.77
C ALA A 214 3.87 -11.25 -14.28
N ALA A 215 2.82 -11.07 -15.08
CA ALA A 215 2.87 -11.28 -16.52
C ALA A 215 3.85 -10.32 -17.20
N ARG A 216 3.80 -9.02 -16.86
CA ARG A 216 4.74 -8.00 -17.35
C ARG A 216 6.19 -8.40 -17.08
N THR A 217 6.48 -8.82 -15.84
CA THR A 217 7.84 -9.17 -15.43
C THR A 217 8.32 -10.44 -16.13
N ALA A 218 7.48 -11.47 -16.21
CA ALA A 218 7.80 -12.72 -16.91
C ALA A 218 8.06 -12.50 -18.41
N LEU A 219 7.23 -11.69 -19.06
CA LEU A 219 7.45 -11.27 -20.46
C LEU A 219 8.76 -10.48 -20.60
N GLY A 220 9.09 -9.61 -19.64
CA GLY A 220 10.35 -8.87 -19.61
C GLY A 220 11.59 -9.78 -19.55
N TYR A 221 11.49 -10.93 -18.87
CA TYR A 221 12.52 -11.98 -18.90
C TYR A 221 12.55 -12.78 -20.21
N GLY A 222 11.54 -12.65 -21.07
CA GLY A 222 11.39 -13.44 -22.30
C GLY A 222 10.73 -14.80 -22.07
N ALA A 223 10.02 -14.99 -20.96
CA ALA A 223 9.29 -16.22 -20.67
C ALA A 223 8.05 -16.36 -21.57
N HIS A 224 7.58 -17.60 -21.75
CA HIS A 224 6.26 -17.84 -22.32
C HIS A 224 5.21 -17.75 -21.21
N VAL A 225 4.23 -16.84 -21.35
CA VAL A 225 3.27 -16.55 -20.28
C VAL A 225 1.85 -16.97 -20.66
N ILE A 226 1.22 -17.71 -19.76
CA ILE A 226 -0.19 -18.13 -19.85
C ILE A 226 -0.93 -17.61 -18.61
N VAL A 227 -2.00 -16.85 -18.79
CA VAL A 227 -2.81 -16.30 -17.70
C VAL A 227 -4.21 -16.90 -17.75
N LEU A 228 -4.68 -17.43 -16.62
CA LEU A 228 -6.02 -17.97 -16.49
C LEU A 228 -6.82 -17.19 -15.44
N ASP A 229 -8.03 -16.78 -15.80
CA ASP A 229 -8.98 -16.15 -14.89
C ASP A 229 -10.41 -16.62 -15.19
N THR A 230 -11.30 -16.45 -14.22
CA THR A 230 -12.75 -16.65 -14.38
C THR A 230 -13.45 -15.46 -15.03
N GLU A 231 -12.87 -14.26 -14.91
CA GLU A 231 -13.47 -12.99 -15.32
C GLU A 231 -12.95 -12.57 -16.71
N LEU A 232 -13.86 -12.54 -17.70
CA LEU A 232 -13.51 -12.22 -19.09
C LEU A 232 -13.13 -10.74 -19.29
N GLY A 233 -13.58 -9.83 -18.43
CA GLY A 233 -13.17 -8.43 -18.42
C GLY A 233 -11.68 -8.30 -18.16
N ALA A 234 -11.21 -8.83 -17.02
CA ALA A 234 -9.82 -8.84 -16.62
C ALA A 234 -8.89 -9.44 -17.69
N LEU A 235 -9.23 -10.58 -18.27
CA LEU A 235 -8.41 -11.18 -19.34
C LEU A 235 -8.29 -10.28 -20.58
N ARG A 236 -9.39 -9.61 -20.97
CA ARG A 236 -9.40 -8.70 -22.12
C ARG A 236 -8.61 -7.41 -21.84
N ASP A 237 -8.73 -6.87 -20.63
CA ASP A 237 -7.97 -5.70 -20.22
C ASP A 237 -6.47 -6.01 -20.16
N LEU A 238 -6.11 -7.20 -19.69
CA LEU A 238 -4.75 -7.71 -19.67
C LEU A 238 -4.17 -7.88 -21.09
N GLU A 239 -4.91 -8.48 -22.02
CA GLU A 239 -4.47 -8.62 -23.42
C GLU A 239 -4.22 -7.27 -24.08
N HIS A 240 -5.09 -6.29 -23.84
CA HIS A 240 -4.93 -4.94 -24.35
C HIS A 240 -3.69 -4.27 -23.77
N THR A 241 -3.47 -4.44 -22.47
CA THR A 241 -2.35 -3.82 -21.74
C THR A 241 -1.00 -4.42 -22.10
N LEU A 242 -0.95 -5.71 -22.44
CA LEU A 242 0.29 -6.44 -22.77
C LEU A 242 0.49 -6.66 -24.27
N ASP A 243 -0.26 -5.93 -25.11
CA ASP A 243 -0.19 -5.99 -26.58
C ASP A 243 -0.24 -7.42 -27.13
N ARG A 244 -1.10 -8.26 -26.54
CA ARG A 244 -1.33 -9.67 -26.93
C ARG A 244 -0.09 -10.57 -26.92
N ASN A 245 0.96 -10.20 -26.19
CA ASN A 245 2.14 -11.06 -25.99
C ASN A 245 1.93 -12.16 -24.94
N VAL A 246 0.72 -12.25 -24.37
CA VAL A 246 0.31 -13.23 -23.36
C VAL A 246 -0.76 -14.15 -23.93
N THR A 247 -0.73 -15.43 -23.55
CA THR A 247 -1.84 -16.35 -23.82
C THR A 247 -2.85 -16.25 -22.69
N THR A 248 -4.11 -15.95 -23.01
CA THR A 248 -5.18 -15.95 -22.00
C THR A 248 -6.12 -17.13 -22.19
N ALA A 249 -6.67 -17.65 -21.09
CA ALA A 249 -7.71 -18.66 -21.13
C ALA A 249 -8.67 -18.52 -19.94
N VAL A 250 -9.95 -18.86 -20.16
CA VAL A 250 -10.88 -18.97 -19.03
C VAL A 250 -10.47 -20.14 -18.15
N ALA A 251 -10.44 -19.92 -16.84
CA ALA A 251 -10.08 -20.91 -15.82
C ALA A 251 -11.15 -22.03 -15.70
N SER A 252 -11.14 -22.94 -16.68
CA SER A 252 -11.89 -24.21 -16.65
C SER A 252 -10.98 -25.35 -16.22
N GLU A 253 -11.54 -26.45 -15.70
CA GLU A 253 -10.75 -27.62 -15.30
C GLU A 253 -9.86 -28.13 -16.46
N HIS A 254 -10.39 -28.11 -17.68
CA HIS A 254 -9.67 -28.53 -18.88
C HIS A 254 -8.41 -27.67 -19.11
N TYR A 255 -8.57 -26.34 -19.17
CA TYR A 255 -7.46 -25.42 -19.43
C TYR A 255 -6.48 -25.32 -18.26
N LEU A 256 -6.97 -25.37 -17.02
CA LEU A 256 -6.11 -25.41 -15.83
C LEU A 256 -5.19 -26.63 -15.85
N ARG A 257 -5.76 -27.83 -16.09
CA ARG A 257 -4.99 -29.07 -16.15
C ARG A 257 -3.94 -29.03 -17.26
N GLN A 258 -4.30 -28.51 -18.43
CA GLN A 258 -3.39 -28.38 -19.55
C GLN A 258 -2.24 -27.40 -19.24
N ALA A 259 -2.57 -26.19 -18.79
CA ALA A 259 -1.59 -25.14 -18.52
C ALA A 259 -0.61 -25.55 -17.41
N VAL A 260 -1.12 -26.01 -16.27
CA VAL A 260 -0.29 -26.41 -15.12
C VAL A 260 0.63 -27.58 -15.46
N HIS A 261 0.19 -28.53 -16.29
CA HIS A 261 1.05 -29.63 -16.73
C HIS A 261 2.23 -29.16 -17.59
N SER A 262 2.06 -28.10 -18.37
CA SER A 262 3.13 -27.50 -19.17
C SER A 262 4.00 -26.50 -18.39
N ALA A 263 3.64 -26.16 -17.15
CA ALA A 263 4.28 -25.08 -16.41
C ALA A 263 5.67 -25.45 -15.88
N ASP A 264 6.59 -24.50 -15.99
CA ASP A 264 7.83 -24.48 -15.21
C ASP A 264 7.64 -23.69 -13.92
N VAL A 265 6.81 -22.65 -13.97
CA VAL A 265 6.42 -21.82 -12.83
C VAL A 265 4.90 -21.70 -12.82
N VAL A 266 4.30 -21.85 -11.65
CA VAL A 266 2.89 -21.51 -11.40
C VAL A 266 2.83 -20.41 -10.36
N ILE A 267 2.21 -19.28 -10.71
CA ILE A 267 1.95 -18.17 -9.81
C ILE A 267 0.47 -18.13 -9.46
N GLY A 268 0.15 -18.22 -8.17
CA GLY A 268 -1.20 -17.96 -7.66
C GLY A 268 -1.38 -16.48 -7.40
N ALA A 269 -2.22 -15.82 -8.20
CA ALA A 269 -2.56 -14.40 -8.14
C ALA A 269 -4.09 -14.20 -8.10
N MET A 270 -4.85 -15.19 -7.63
CA MET A 270 -6.29 -15.06 -7.47
C MET A 270 -6.60 -14.44 -6.13
N MET A 271 -7.34 -13.32 -6.13
CA MET A 271 -7.99 -12.82 -4.93
C MET A 271 -9.48 -13.19 -4.97
N ALA A 272 -9.93 -13.97 -4.00
CA ALA A 272 -11.36 -14.11 -3.74
C ALA A 272 -11.86 -12.79 -3.17
N GLY A 273 -12.80 -12.13 -3.84
CA GLY A 273 -13.38 -10.88 -3.38
C GLY A 273 -14.03 -11.06 -2.00
N GLY A 274 -13.36 -10.61 -0.94
CA GLY A 274 -13.96 -10.44 0.39
C GLY A 274 -13.57 -11.43 1.48
N GLU A 275 -12.65 -12.36 1.28
CA GLU A 275 -12.06 -13.12 2.39
C GLU A 275 -10.64 -12.59 2.64
N ARG A 276 -10.57 -11.63 3.56
CA ARG A 276 -9.35 -11.21 4.27
C ARG A 276 -9.29 -11.95 5.59
#